data_AF-A0A364H0V0-F1
#
_entry.id   AF-A0A364H0V0-F1
#
_cell.length_a   1.000
_cell.length_b   1.000
_cell.length_c   1.000
_cell.angle_alpha   90.00
_cell.angle_beta   90.00
_cell.angle_gamma   90.00
#
_symmetry.space_group_name_H-M   'P 1'
#
loop_
_entity.id
_entity.type
_entity.pdbx_description
1 polymer ?
#
loop_
_entity_poly.entity_id
_entity_poly.type
_entity_poly.pdbx_seq_one_letter_code
_entity_poly.pdbx_strand_id
1 'polypeptide(L)'
;MKITDDMLTEWFPPDTNPIHRGVYRTKIIWGDGLIKRAFSYWNGKQWSNGRTTAQEAATFAKRFVPGVQFKHWKGLKEKHHG
;
A
#
# COMPACT_ATOMS: atom_id res chain seq x y z
N MET A 1 -11.77 -3.67 12.30
CA MET A 1 -10.46 -3.65 13.00
C MET A 1 -9.73 -2.35 12.63
N LYS A 2 -9.12 -1.65 13.60
CA LYS A 2 -8.26 -0.49 13.35
C LYS A 2 -6.81 -0.98 13.23
N ILE A 3 -6.16 -0.76 12.08
CA ILE A 3 -4.73 -1.03 11.90
C ILE A 3 -3.99 0.16 12.52
N THR A 4 -3.17 -0.07 13.55
CA THR A 4 -2.28 0.96 14.16
C THR A 4 -0.88 0.89 13.53
N ASP A 5 -0.12 1.99 13.63
CA ASP A 5 1.21 2.11 12.99
C ASP A 5 2.22 1.06 13.49
N ASP A 6 2.07 0.57 14.72
CA ASP A 6 2.91 -0.48 15.32
C ASP A 6 2.75 -1.85 14.65
N MET A 7 1.60 -2.07 13.98
CA MET A 7 1.29 -3.29 13.25
C MET A 7 1.84 -3.29 11.81
N LEU A 8 2.68 -2.31 11.44
CA LEU A 8 3.22 -2.20 10.09
C LEU A 8 4.73 -2.41 10.05
N THR A 9 5.23 -2.98 8.95
CA THR A 9 6.66 -3.09 8.67
C THR A 9 7.30 -1.70 8.53
N GLU A 10 8.63 -1.65 8.39
CA GLU A 10 9.27 -0.46 7.83
C GLU A 10 8.78 -0.16 6.40
N TRP A 11 9.00 1.07 5.94
CA TRP A 11 8.65 1.46 4.58
C TRP A 11 9.63 0.81 3.62
N PHE A 12 9.13 -0.07 2.75
CA PHE A 12 9.88 -0.58 1.62
C PHE A 12 9.96 0.49 0.52
N PRO A 13 11.09 0.58 -0.19
CA PRO A 13 11.28 1.49 -1.31
C PRO A 13 10.46 1.05 -2.54
N PRO A 14 10.22 1.97 -3.50
CA PRO A 14 9.36 1.74 -4.67
C PRO A 14 9.92 0.77 -5.71
N ASP A 15 11.22 0.49 -5.68
CA ASP A 15 11.90 -0.52 -6.50
C ASP A 15 11.73 -1.94 -5.97
N THR A 16 11.24 -2.08 -4.73
CA THR A 16 10.94 -3.37 -4.12
C THR A 16 9.44 -3.66 -4.26
N ASN A 17 9.09 -4.81 -4.85
CA ASN A 17 7.69 -5.21 -5.02
C ASN A 17 7.22 -6.10 -3.87
N PRO A 18 5.95 -5.97 -3.41
CA PRO A 18 5.38 -6.93 -2.48
C PRO A 18 5.29 -8.33 -3.09
N ILE A 19 5.63 -9.34 -2.30
CA ILE A 19 5.53 -10.75 -2.69
C ILE A 19 4.05 -11.16 -2.80
N HIS A 20 3.22 -10.73 -1.86
CA HIS A 20 1.81 -11.12 -1.80
C HIS A 20 0.91 -10.07 -2.46
N ARG A 21 -0.17 -10.52 -3.09
CA ARG A 21 -1.24 -9.63 -3.57
C ARG A 21 -2.05 -9.13 -2.37
N GLY A 22 -2.49 -7.89 -2.40
CA GLY A 22 -3.24 -7.34 -1.28
C GLY A 22 -3.29 -5.82 -1.22
N VAL A 23 -3.94 -5.30 -0.19
CA VAL A 23 -3.98 -3.86 0.10
C VAL A 23 -2.84 -3.51 1.04
N TYR A 24 -2.07 -2.49 0.66
CA TYR A 24 -0.94 -1.99 1.43
C TYR A 24 -1.12 -0.52 1.73
N ARG A 25 -0.54 -0.07 2.85
CA ARG A 25 -0.35 1.37 3.06
C ARG A 25 0.80 1.82 2.18
N THR A 26 0.60 2.91 1.46
CA THR A 26 1.53 3.45 0.47
C THR A 26 1.82 4.91 0.73
N LYS A 27 3.02 5.37 0.35
CA LYS A 27 3.33 6.79 0.25
C LYS A 27 4.03 7.11 -1.07
N ILE A 28 3.71 8.26 -1.62
CA ILE A 28 4.39 8.86 -2.78
C ILE A 28 5.12 10.09 -2.26
N ILE A 29 6.38 10.25 -2.64
CA ILE A 29 7.20 11.42 -2.35
C ILE A 29 7.37 12.15 -3.68
N TRP A 30 6.85 13.37 -3.77
CA TRP A 30 6.97 14.21 -4.96
C TRP A 30 8.29 14.99 -4.94
N GLY A 31 8.69 15.56 -6.08
CA GLY A 31 9.99 16.25 -6.21
C GLY A 31 10.14 17.50 -5.35
N ASP A 32 9.03 18.08 -4.89
CA ASP A 32 8.95 19.19 -3.95
C ASP A 32 9.00 18.73 -2.47
N GLY A 33 9.15 17.42 -2.22
CA GLY A 33 9.14 16.83 -0.89
C GLY A 33 7.74 16.55 -0.34
N LEU A 34 6.66 16.82 -1.09
CA LEU A 34 5.29 16.53 -0.64
C LEU A 34 5.11 15.02 -0.48
N ILE A 35 4.61 14.59 0.69
CA ILE A 35 4.35 13.18 0.99
C ILE A 35 2.84 12.92 0.97
N LYS A 36 2.37 12.16 -0.03
CA LYS A 36 0.97 11.70 -0.08
C LYS A 36 0.88 10.26 0.40
N ARG A 37 0.15 10.05 1.50
CA ARG A 37 -0.15 8.71 2.06
C ARG A 37 -1.53 8.23 1.60
N ALA A 38 -1.65 6.96 1.23
CA ALA A 38 -2.89 6.34 0.80
C ALA A 38 -2.84 4.81 0.98
N PHE A 39 -3.95 4.12 0.73
CA PHE A 39 -3.99 2.66 0.59
C PHE A 39 -4.10 2.28 -0.87
N SER A 40 -3.28 1.33 -1.33
CA SER A 40 -3.28 0.87 -2.72
C SER A 40 -3.29 -0.65 -2.77
N TYR A 41 -3.96 -1.23 -3.76
CA TYR A 41 -3.94 -2.67 -4.00
C TYR A 41 -2.80 -3.04 -4.94
N TRP A 42 -2.01 -4.05 -4.57
CA TRP A 42 -1.03 -4.71 -5.42
C TRP A 42 -1.64 -5.98 -6.01
N ASN A 43 -1.69 -6.07 -7.34
CA ASN A 43 -2.22 -7.25 -8.02
C ASN A 43 -1.15 -8.30 -8.39
N GLY A 44 0.09 -8.13 -7.93
CA GLY A 44 1.23 -8.99 -8.30
C GLY A 44 2.05 -8.46 -9.48
N LYS A 45 1.58 -7.40 -10.15
CA LYS A 45 2.29 -6.78 -11.28
C LYS A 45 2.32 -5.25 -11.20
N GLN A 46 1.25 -4.63 -10.70
CA GLN A 46 1.12 -3.18 -10.63
C GLN A 46 0.20 -2.74 -9.48
N TRP A 47 0.45 -1.51 -9.04
CA TRP A 47 -0.34 -0.80 -8.03
C TRP A 47 -1.60 -0.19 -8.64
N SER A 48 -2.72 -0.31 -7.91
CA SER A 48 -3.92 0.46 -8.20
C SER A 48 -3.77 1.94 -7.81
N ASN A 49 -4.74 2.75 -8.21
CA ASN A 49 -4.95 4.07 -7.63
C ASN A 49 -5.12 4.02 -6.10
N GLY A 50 -4.61 5.06 -5.44
CA GLY A 50 -4.65 5.19 -3.97
C GLY A 50 -6.04 5.59 -3.48
N ARG A 51 -6.44 5.05 -2.33
CA ARG A 51 -7.69 5.34 -1.63
C ARG A 51 -7.44 5.79 -0.20
N THR A 52 -8.44 6.40 0.41
CA THR A 52 -8.33 6.97 1.76
C THR A 52 -8.32 5.85 2.80
N THR A 53 -9.04 4.75 2.55
CA THR A 53 -9.14 3.61 3.46
C THR A 53 -8.73 2.29 2.80
N ALA A 54 -8.30 1.31 3.62
CA ALA A 54 -7.98 -0.03 3.14
C ALA A 54 -9.22 -0.74 2.55
N GLN A 55 -10.41 -0.51 3.13
CA GLN A 55 -11.68 -1.07 2.66
C GLN A 55 -12.04 -0.56 1.26
N GLU A 56 -11.86 0.74 1.01
CA GLU A 56 -12.06 1.35 -0.31
C GLU A 56 -11.07 0.77 -1.32
N ALA A 57 -9.78 0.66 -0.96
CA ALA A 57 -8.77 0.08 -1.83
C ALA A 57 -9.11 -1.38 -2.19
N ALA A 58 -9.58 -2.18 -1.23
CA ALA A 58 -10.00 -3.56 -1.46
C ALA A 58 -11.23 -3.65 -2.37
N THR A 59 -12.23 -2.80 -2.15
CA THR A 59 -13.42 -2.73 -3.01
C THR A 59 -13.05 -2.31 -4.43
N PHE A 60 -12.19 -1.30 -4.56
CA PHE A 60 -11.77 -0.75 -5.83
C PHE A 60 -10.84 -1.69 -6.61
N ALA A 61 -10.14 -2.60 -5.92
CA ALA A 61 -9.33 -3.64 -6.54
C ALA A 61 -10.13 -4.51 -7.51
N LYS A 62 -11.44 -4.70 -7.30
CA LYS A 62 -12.31 -5.47 -8.21
C LYS A 62 -12.44 -4.88 -9.60
N ARG A 63 -12.35 -3.54 -9.72
CA ARG A 63 -12.37 -2.83 -11.01
C ARG A 63 -10.98 -2.60 -11.58
N PHE A 64 -9.96 -2.76 -10.74
CA PHE A 64 -8.53 -2.52 -10.98
C PHE A 64 -8.23 -1.38 -11.97
N VAL A 65 -8.04 -0.16 -11.45
CA VAL A 65 -7.48 0.96 -12.24
C VAL A 65 -6.03 1.18 -11.84
N PRO A 66 -5.07 1.05 -12.78
CA PRO A 66 -3.66 1.34 -12.53
C PRO A 66 -3.46 2.75 -11.97
N GLY A 67 -2.54 2.89 -11.02
CA GLY A 67 -2.13 4.19 -10.48
C GLY A 67 -0.66 4.49 -10.74
N VAL A 68 -0.09 5.40 -9.95
CA VAL A 68 1.36 5.63 -9.89
C VAL A 68 2.06 4.33 -9.48
N GLN A 69 3.15 3.92 -10.15
CA GLN A 69 3.84 2.67 -9.80
C GLN A 69 5.00 2.87 -8.82
N PHE A 70 5.60 4.07 -8.81
CA PHE A 70 6.69 4.43 -7.92
C PHE A 70 6.15 4.81 -6.52
N LYS A 71 5.79 3.80 -5.72
CA LYS A 71 5.25 3.96 -4.35
C LYS A 71 6.09 3.23 -3.33
N HIS A 72 6.42 3.92 -2.23
CA HIS A 72 6.87 3.20 -1.04
C HIS A 72 5.67 2.51 -0.40
N TRP A 73 5.89 1.37 0.25
CA TRP A 73 4.80 0.58 0.83
C TRP A 73 5.16 0.00 2.20
N LYS A 74 4.14 -0.34 2.98
CA LYS A 74 4.25 -1.06 4.25
C LYS A 74 3.32 -2.25 4.24
N GLY A 75 3.88 -3.41 4.57
CA GLY A 75 3.11 -4.61 4.89
C GLY A 75 2.54 -4.50 6.30
N LEU A 76 1.56 -5.36 6.61
CA LEU A 76 1.23 -5.67 8.00
C LEU A 76 2.39 -6.51 8.56
N LYS A 77 2.93 -6.13 9.72
CA LYS A 77 3.67 -7.07 10.54
C LYS A 77 2.68 -8.18 10.85
N GLU A 78 3.01 -9.41 10.47
CA GLU A 78 2.22 -10.56 10.90
C GLU A 78 2.06 -10.45 12.41
N LYS A 79 0.81 -10.55 12.90
CA LYS A 79 0.65 -10.86 14.32
C LYS A 79 1.32 -12.22 14.47
N HIS A 80 2.44 -12.26 15.18
CA HIS A 80 2.97 -13.50 15.74
C HIS A 80 1.84 -14.11 16.56
N HIS A 81 1.05 -14.99 15.94
CA HIS A 81 0.27 -15.99 16.64
C HIS A 81 1.29 -17.07 17.02
N GLY A 82 2.00 -16.81 18.11
CA GLY A 82 2.64 -17.85 18.92
C GLY A 82 1.64 -18.33 19.96
#